data_AF-A0A926Z2U7-F1
#
_entry.id   AF-A0A926Z2U7-F1
#
_cell.length_a   1.000
_cell.length_b   1.000
_cell.length_c   1.000
_cell.angle_alpha   90.00
_cell.angle_beta   90.00
_cell.angle_gamma   90.00
#
_symmetry.space_group_name_H-M   'P 1'
#
loop_
_entity.id
_entity.type
_entity.pdbx_description
1 polymer ?
#
loop_
_entity_poly.entity_id
_entity_poly.type
_entity_poly.pdbx_seq_one_letter_code
_entity_poly.pdbx_strand_id
1 'polypeptide(L)'
;MSNVELYKYLPQVPEIALKEFIEWCVLEQSKAAGLEFKPDQNKLKNLETPDYVKQLIDQFMKVRPDPIRAGLVAVIAGQQADKHELSGIPAIVDFVSLYVKFLIPKDGTNPEEAEGILNKATQHQLEQLTEIAKKHGVSLSL
;
A
#
# COMPACT_ATOMS: atom_id res chain seq x y z
N MET A 1 4.31 16.65 -14.46
CA MET A 1 4.55 15.22 -14.18
C MET A 1 3.17 14.59 -14.06
N SER A 2 2.92 13.46 -14.72
CA SER A 2 1.61 12.80 -14.65
C SER A 2 1.39 12.29 -13.23
N ASN A 3 0.25 12.65 -12.63
CA ASN A 3 -0.19 12.00 -11.40
C ASN A 3 -0.47 10.54 -11.72
N VAL A 4 0.42 9.66 -11.28
CA VAL A 4 0.25 8.22 -11.44
C VAL A 4 -0.91 7.77 -10.56
N GLU A 5 -1.95 7.26 -11.19
CA GLU A 5 -3.16 6.78 -10.53
C GLU A 5 -3.10 5.27 -10.36
N LEU A 6 -2.34 4.82 -9.34
CA LEU A 6 -2.07 3.40 -9.07
C LEU A 6 -3.36 2.55 -9.05
N TYR A 7 -4.45 3.09 -8.49
CA TYR A 7 -5.74 2.43 -8.34
C TYR A 7 -6.33 1.89 -9.66
N LYS A 8 -6.01 2.52 -10.80
CA LYS A 8 -6.49 2.09 -12.13
C LYS A 8 -5.91 0.75 -12.58
N TYR A 9 -4.76 0.39 -12.04
CA TYR A 9 -4.05 -0.84 -12.40
C TYR A 9 -4.42 -2.01 -11.49
N LEU A 10 -4.85 -1.76 -10.26
CA LEU A 10 -5.11 -2.82 -9.27
C LEU A 10 -6.15 -3.86 -9.74
N PRO A 11 -7.28 -3.48 -10.38
CA PRO A 11 -8.25 -4.47 -10.87
C PRO A 11 -7.74 -5.36 -12.01
N GLN A 12 -6.65 -4.96 -12.67
CA GLN A 12 -6.07 -5.69 -13.80
C GLN A 12 -5.10 -6.78 -13.32
N VAL A 13 -4.76 -6.78 -12.03
CA VAL A 13 -3.75 -7.65 -11.44
C VAL A 13 -4.43 -8.79 -10.68
N PRO A 14 -4.01 -10.06 -10.88
CA PRO A 14 -4.54 -11.20 -10.15
C PRO A 14 -4.38 -11.05 -8.64
N GLU A 15 -5.31 -11.60 -7.86
CA GLU A 15 -5.28 -11.46 -6.39
C GLU A 15 -3.97 -11.97 -5.76
N ILE A 16 -3.36 -13.02 -6.31
CA ILE A 16 -2.07 -13.54 -5.85
C ILE A 16 -0.93 -12.53 -6.04
N ALA A 17 -0.94 -11.77 -7.13
CA ALA A 17 0.02 -10.71 -7.38
C ALA A 17 -0.27 -9.49 -6.50
N LEU A 18 -1.56 -9.17 -6.26
CA LEU A 18 -1.97 -8.16 -5.30
C LEU A 18 -1.54 -8.50 -3.87
N LYS A 19 -1.55 -9.78 -3.49
CA LYS A 19 -1.01 -10.28 -2.21
C LYS A 19 0.49 -10.01 -2.08
N GLU A 20 1.28 -10.31 -3.12
CA GLU A 20 2.72 -10.03 -3.10
C GLU A 20 3.01 -8.51 -3.04
N PHE A 21 2.20 -7.72 -3.76
CA PHE A 21 2.36 -6.27 -3.75
C PHE A 21 2.06 -5.67 -2.37
N ILE A 22 0.98 -6.10 -1.72
CA ILE A 22 0.65 -5.61 -0.37
C ILE A 22 1.68 -6.04 0.67
N GLU A 23 2.23 -7.26 0.57
CA GLU A 23 3.35 -7.72 1.40
C GLU A 23 4.54 -6.77 1.27
N TRP A 24 4.92 -6.44 0.04
CA TRP A 24 6.00 -5.51 -0.20
C TRP A 24 5.71 -4.11 0.36
N CYS A 25 4.49 -3.58 0.19
CA CYS A 25 4.13 -2.28 0.74
C CYS A 25 4.32 -2.23 2.27
N VAL A 26 3.83 -3.24 2.99
CA VAL A 26 3.86 -3.23 4.46
C VAL A 26 5.20 -3.66 5.05
N LEU A 27 6.00 -4.47 4.33
CA LEU A 27 7.31 -4.94 4.79
C LEU A 27 8.46 -4.05 4.36
N GLU A 28 8.46 -3.60 3.11
CA GLU A 28 9.59 -2.89 2.50
C GLU A 28 9.34 -1.39 2.40
N GLN A 29 8.22 -0.96 1.81
CA GLN A 29 7.97 0.46 1.62
C GLN A 29 7.74 1.20 2.95
N SER A 30 7.08 0.55 3.90
CA SER A 30 6.82 1.10 5.24
C SER A 30 8.11 1.46 6.01
N LYS A 31 9.26 0.87 5.67
CA LYS A 31 10.57 1.23 6.25
C LYS A 31 10.95 2.67 5.95
N ALA A 32 10.52 3.23 4.82
CA ALA A 32 10.73 4.66 4.51
C ALA A 32 9.96 5.58 5.47
N ALA A 33 8.89 5.08 6.10
CA ALA A 33 8.18 5.74 7.19
C ALA A 33 8.79 5.46 8.58
N GLY A 34 9.91 4.73 8.66
CA GLY A 34 10.54 4.31 9.90
C GLY A 34 9.83 3.16 10.61
N LEU A 35 9.01 2.38 9.89
CA LEU A 35 8.32 1.22 10.45
C LEU A 35 9.11 -0.07 10.24
N GLU A 36 9.41 -0.76 11.34
CA GLU A 36 9.94 -2.13 11.31
C GLU A 36 8.83 -3.14 11.60
N PHE A 37 8.01 -3.41 10.59
CA PHE A 37 6.95 -4.41 10.73
C PHE A 37 7.50 -5.84 10.57
N LYS A 38 7.19 -6.70 11.55
CA LYS A 38 7.50 -8.12 11.53
C LYS A 38 6.21 -8.91 11.78
N PRO A 39 5.54 -9.41 10.73
CA PRO A 39 4.31 -10.17 10.91
C PRO A 39 4.57 -11.52 11.59
N ASP A 40 3.60 -11.96 12.38
CA ASP A 40 3.52 -13.31 12.92
C ASP A 40 3.18 -14.29 11.79
N GLN A 41 4.22 -14.93 11.27
CA GLN A 41 4.13 -15.91 10.18
C GLN A 41 3.27 -17.13 10.55
N ASN A 42 3.13 -17.47 11.83
CA ASN A 42 2.29 -18.60 12.24
C ASN A 42 0.81 -18.30 12.00
N LYS A 43 0.40 -17.03 12.13
CA LYS A 43 -0.96 -16.57 11.85
C LYS A 43 -1.27 -16.40 10.37
N LEU A 44 -0.24 -16.37 9.53
CA LEU A 44 -0.37 -16.21 8.08
C LEU A 44 -0.31 -17.55 7.33
N LYS A 45 0.24 -18.58 7.97
CA LYS A 45 0.47 -19.89 7.36
C LYS A 45 -0.84 -20.55 6.92
N ASN A 46 -0.83 -21.10 5.71
CA ASN A 46 -1.96 -21.83 5.11
C ASN A 46 -3.26 -21.02 4.94
N LEU A 47 -3.21 -19.69 5.04
CA LEU A 47 -4.35 -18.86 4.69
C LEU A 47 -4.47 -18.70 3.18
N GLU A 48 -5.70 -18.78 2.68
CA GLU A 48 -6.02 -18.37 1.32
C GLU A 48 -5.79 -16.86 1.15
N THR A 49 -5.55 -16.42 -0.08
CA THR A 49 -5.16 -15.03 -0.39
C THR A 49 -6.02 -13.96 0.31
N PRO A 50 -7.37 -14.01 0.27
CA PRO A 50 -8.17 -12.98 0.91
C PRO A 50 -8.01 -12.91 2.42
N ASP A 51 -7.91 -14.06 3.09
CA ASP A 51 -7.74 -14.13 4.54
C ASP A 51 -6.31 -13.79 4.95
N TYR A 52 -5.33 -14.18 4.13
CA TYR A 52 -3.94 -13.79 4.30
C TYR A 52 -3.79 -12.26 4.27
N VAL A 53 -4.35 -11.61 3.24
CA VAL A 53 -4.26 -10.15 3.08
C VAL A 53 -4.90 -9.44 4.27
N LYS A 54 -6.11 -9.87 4.69
CA LYS A 54 -6.78 -9.31 5.86
C LYS A 54 -5.94 -9.49 7.14
N GLN A 55 -5.41 -10.68 7.37
CA GLN A 55 -4.64 -11.00 8.57
C GLN A 55 -3.29 -10.27 8.61
N LEU A 56 -2.65 -10.06 7.46
CA LEU A 56 -1.42 -9.27 7.35
C LEU A 56 -1.70 -7.79 7.68
N ILE A 57 -2.78 -7.24 7.14
CA ILE A 57 -3.15 -5.84 7.36
C ILE A 57 -3.59 -5.60 8.80
N ASP A 58 -4.39 -6.49 9.40
CA ASP A 58 -4.76 -6.40 10.82
C ASP A 58 -3.51 -6.36 11.72
N GLN A 59 -2.49 -7.17 11.40
CA GLN A 59 -1.22 -7.11 12.11
C GLN A 59 -0.46 -5.81 11.87
N PHE A 60 -0.41 -5.32 10.62
CA PHE A 60 0.28 -4.09 10.27
C PHE A 60 -0.34 -2.86 10.94
N MET A 61 -1.67 -2.75 10.95
CA MET A 61 -2.40 -1.63 11.56
C MET A 61 -2.25 -1.54 13.09
N LYS A 62 -1.75 -2.61 13.72
CA LYS A 62 -1.38 -2.61 15.15
C LYS A 62 0.00 -2.00 15.38
N VAL A 63 0.84 -1.92 14.35
CA VAL A 63 2.11 -1.18 14.41
C VAL A 63 1.79 0.30 14.20
N ARG A 64 1.79 1.07 15.30
CA ARG A 64 1.50 2.49 15.28
C ARG A 64 2.78 3.27 15.59
N PRO A 65 3.35 4.04 14.64
CA PRO A 65 4.50 4.89 14.93
C PRO A 65 4.11 5.99 15.93
N ASP A 66 3.00 6.67 15.64
CA ASP A 66 2.31 7.60 16.52
C ASP A 66 0.78 7.40 16.32
N PRO A 67 -0.02 7.18 17.37
CA PRO A 67 -1.44 6.89 17.23
C PRO A 67 -2.28 8.00 16.59
N ILE A 68 -1.92 9.28 16.81
CA ILE A 68 -2.65 10.43 16.27
C ILE A 68 -2.37 10.54 14.79
N ARG A 69 -1.09 10.52 14.41
CA ARG A 69 -0.64 10.57 13.01
C ARG A 69 -1.16 9.38 12.22
N ALA A 70 -1.04 8.16 12.75
CA ALA A 70 -1.58 6.97 12.12
C ALA A 70 -3.10 7.06 11.92
N GLY A 71 -3.84 7.59 12.90
CA GLY A 71 -5.27 7.82 12.77
C GLY A 71 -5.61 8.81 11.66
N LEU A 72 -4.92 9.96 11.60
CA LEU A 72 -5.13 10.97 10.56
C LEU A 72 -4.81 10.41 9.16
N VAL A 73 -3.69 9.72 9.01
CA VAL A 73 -3.29 9.10 7.74
C VAL A 73 -4.29 8.04 7.30
N ALA A 74 -4.83 7.23 8.21
CA ALA A 74 -5.88 6.27 7.90
C ALA A 74 -7.15 6.96 7.38
N VAL A 75 -7.57 8.08 7.97
CA VAL A 75 -8.73 8.86 7.48
C VAL A 75 -8.47 9.39 6.07
N ILE A 76 -7.31 9.99 5.82
CA ILE A 76 -6.96 10.55 4.50
C ILE A 76 -6.90 9.44 3.44
N ALA A 77 -6.26 8.32 3.76
CA ALA A 77 -6.17 7.17 2.86
C ALA A 77 -7.55 6.57 2.56
N GLY A 78 -8.40 6.42 3.58
CA GLY A 78 -9.78 5.93 3.42
C GLY A 78 -10.61 6.85 2.52
N GLN A 79 -10.60 8.16 2.78
CA GLN A 79 -11.32 9.13 1.95
C GLN A 79 -10.87 9.18 0.49
N GLN A 80 -9.60 8.85 0.21
CA GLN A 80 -9.12 8.74 -1.16
C GLN A 80 -9.52 7.41 -1.79
N ALA A 81 -9.33 6.30 -1.07
CA ALA A 81 -9.71 4.97 -1.54
C ALA A 81 -11.22 4.86 -1.85
N ASP A 82 -12.08 5.47 -1.02
CA ASP A 82 -13.52 5.49 -1.21
C ASP A 82 -13.93 6.16 -2.54
N LYS A 83 -13.12 7.12 -3.04
CA LYS A 83 -13.37 7.78 -4.34
C LYS A 83 -12.99 6.93 -5.53
N HIS A 84 -12.18 5.90 -5.35
CA HIS A 84 -11.72 5.03 -6.43
C HIS A 84 -12.74 3.93 -6.77
N GLU A 85 -13.78 3.76 -5.95
CA GLU A 85 -14.91 2.84 -6.18
C GLU A 85 -14.47 1.38 -6.45
N LEU A 86 -13.34 0.98 -5.89
CA LEU A 86 -12.84 -0.37 -5.99
C LEU A 86 -13.61 -1.31 -5.04
N SER A 87 -13.60 -2.60 -5.35
CA SER A 87 -14.19 -3.65 -4.50
C SER A 87 -13.23 -4.83 -4.32
N GLY A 88 -13.49 -5.67 -3.31
CA GLY A 88 -12.70 -6.87 -3.05
C GLY A 88 -11.24 -6.56 -2.65
N ILE A 89 -10.31 -7.42 -3.07
CA ILE A 89 -8.88 -7.29 -2.79
C ILE A 89 -8.28 -5.98 -3.34
N PRO A 90 -8.57 -5.54 -4.59
CA PRO A 90 -8.10 -4.26 -5.09
C PRO A 90 -8.40 -3.07 -4.17
N ALA A 91 -9.59 -3.00 -3.57
CA ALA A 91 -9.96 -1.92 -2.65
C ALA A 91 -9.09 -1.91 -1.38
N ILE A 92 -8.84 -3.11 -0.84
CA ILE A 92 -8.01 -3.28 0.35
C ILE A 92 -6.56 -2.86 0.04
N VAL A 93 -6.03 -3.28 -1.11
CA VAL A 93 -4.69 -2.93 -1.56
C VAL A 93 -4.54 -1.43 -1.79
N ASP A 94 -5.54 -0.81 -2.41
CA ASP A 94 -5.55 0.63 -2.66
C ASP A 94 -5.44 1.41 -1.36
N PHE A 95 -6.35 1.14 -0.42
CA PHE A 95 -6.34 1.76 0.91
C PHE A 95 -4.99 1.65 1.60
N VAL A 96 -4.40 0.45 1.66
CA VAL A 96 -3.14 0.27 2.38
C VAL A 96 -1.96 0.87 1.63
N SER A 97 -1.95 0.82 0.31
CA SER A 97 -0.89 1.47 -0.49
C SER A 97 -0.88 2.98 -0.26
N LEU A 98 -2.07 3.60 -0.18
CA LEU A 98 -2.25 5.00 0.17
C LEU A 98 -1.82 5.27 1.62
N TYR A 99 -2.24 4.42 2.55
CA TYR A 99 -1.89 4.55 3.96
C TYR A 99 -0.38 4.53 4.17
N VAL A 100 0.33 3.53 3.62
CA VAL A 100 1.79 3.44 3.67
C VAL A 100 2.44 4.67 3.02
N LYS A 101 1.95 5.09 1.85
CA LYS A 101 2.46 6.29 1.15
C LYS A 101 2.39 7.54 2.03
N PHE A 102 1.26 7.79 2.68
CA PHE A 102 1.04 8.96 3.51
C PHE A 102 1.76 8.92 4.86
N LEU A 103 2.25 7.75 5.29
CA LEU A 103 3.12 7.63 6.46
C LEU A 103 4.57 8.06 6.19
N ILE A 104 4.99 8.23 4.93
CA ILE A 104 6.40 8.50 4.60
C ILE A 104 6.83 9.94 4.96
N PRO A 105 6.11 11.01 4.55
CA PRO A 105 6.50 12.38 4.90
C PRO A 105 6.44 12.60 6.40
N LYS A 106 7.51 13.15 7.00
CA LYS A 106 7.60 13.38 8.46
C LYS A 106 6.86 14.66 8.87
N ASP A 107 6.59 14.79 10.16
CA ASP A 107 6.02 16.03 10.71
C ASP A 107 7.00 17.19 10.49
N GLY A 108 6.46 18.34 10.06
CA GLY A 108 7.25 19.53 9.74
C GLY A 108 7.87 19.56 8.34
N THR A 109 7.68 18.52 7.52
CA THR A 109 7.99 18.60 6.08
C THR A 109 7.11 19.66 5.42
N ASN A 110 7.71 20.57 4.66
CA ASN A 110 6.95 21.59 3.95
C ASN A 110 6.11 20.96 2.81
N PRO A 111 5.03 21.61 2.34
CA PRO A 111 4.12 21.01 1.36
C PRO A 111 4.79 20.58 0.03
N GLU A 112 5.70 21.38 -0.52
CA GLU A 112 6.38 21.08 -1.79
C GLU A 112 7.30 19.85 -1.69
N GLU A 113 8.05 19.75 -0.59
CA GLU A 113 8.89 18.60 -0.30
C GLU A 113 8.06 17.34 -0.04
N ALA A 114 6.95 17.48 0.70
CA ALA A 114 6.02 16.39 0.97
C ALA A 114 5.42 15.85 -0.34
N GLU A 115 5.01 16.73 -1.25
CA GLU A 115 4.52 16.35 -2.57
C GLU A 115 5.60 15.58 -3.37
N GLY A 116 6.85 16.07 -3.36
CA GLY A 116 7.97 15.38 -3.98
C GLY A 116 8.21 13.96 -3.43
N ILE A 117 8.11 13.79 -2.11
CA ILE A 117 8.22 12.48 -1.44
C ILE A 117 7.06 11.56 -1.84
N LEU A 118 5.83 12.06 -1.83
CA LEU A 118 4.63 11.31 -2.19
C LEU A 118 4.67 10.86 -3.66
N ASN A 119 5.16 11.71 -4.57
CA ASN A 119 5.32 11.40 -5.98
C ASN A 119 6.35 10.28 -6.18
N LYS A 120 7.51 10.36 -5.51
CA LYS A 120 8.51 9.29 -5.55
C LYS A 120 7.98 7.98 -4.98
N ALA A 121 7.23 8.04 -3.87
CA ALA A 121 6.62 6.86 -3.27
C ALA A 121 5.58 6.21 -4.20
N THR A 122 4.77 7.02 -4.90
CA THR A 122 3.79 6.53 -5.88
C THR A 122 4.48 5.89 -7.08
N GLN A 123 5.54 6.52 -7.58
CA GLN A 123 6.33 5.97 -8.68
C GLN A 123 6.93 4.61 -8.31
N HIS A 124 7.51 4.49 -7.12
CA HIS A 124 8.08 3.23 -6.63
C HIS A 124 7.01 2.13 -6.47
N GLN A 125 5.80 2.49 -6.01
CA GLN A 125 4.67 1.57 -5.96
C GLN A 125 4.28 1.07 -7.36
N LEU A 126 4.22 1.96 -8.34
CA LEU A 126 3.88 1.59 -9.72
C LEU A 126 4.94 0.67 -10.33
N GLU A 127 6.22 0.98 -10.13
CA GLU A 127 7.34 0.15 -10.58
C GLU A 127 7.24 -1.25 -9.99
N GLN A 128 7.04 -1.34 -8.67
CA GLN A 128 6.92 -2.62 -8.00
C GLN A 128 5.67 -3.40 -8.45
N LEU A 129 4.51 -2.75 -8.57
CA LEU A 129 3.29 -3.38 -9.07
C LEU A 129 3.50 -3.92 -10.49
N THR A 130 4.19 -3.16 -11.35
CA THR A 130 4.51 -3.56 -12.72
C THR A 130 5.43 -4.77 -12.74
N GLU A 131 6.47 -4.80 -11.91
CA GLU A 131 7.36 -5.96 -11.81
C GLU A 131 6.64 -7.22 -11.32
N ILE A 132 5.79 -7.09 -10.30
CA ILE A 132 5.01 -8.19 -9.76
C ILE A 132 3.98 -8.67 -10.80
N ALA A 133 3.23 -7.77 -11.43
CA ALA A 133 2.29 -8.11 -12.49
C ALA A 133 2.96 -8.90 -13.61
N LYS A 134 4.15 -8.49 -14.05
CA LYS A 134 4.93 -9.22 -15.07
C LYS A 134 5.31 -10.63 -14.64
N LYS A 135 5.71 -10.84 -13.37
CA LYS A 135 6.02 -12.19 -12.84
C LYS A 135 4.81 -13.12 -12.91
N HIS A 136 3.61 -12.56 -12.82
CA HIS A 136 2.34 -13.29 -12.90
C HIS A 136 1.70 -13.24 -14.30
N GLY A 137 2.48 -12.89 -15.34
CA GLY A 137 2.03 -12.93 -16.73
C GLY A 137 1.11 -11.78 -17.17
N VAL A 138 1.02 -10.71 -16.38
CA VAL A 138 0.22 -9.51 -16.69
C VAL A 138 1.11 -8.36 -17.12
N SER A 139 0.76 -7.71 -18.22
CA SER A 139 1.42 -6.50 -18.71
C SER A 139 0.50 -5.30 -18.50
N LEU A 140 0.89 -4.38 -17.61
CA LEU A 140 0.16 -3.13 -17.38
C LEU A 140 0.44 -2.16 -18.52
N SER A 141 -0.62 -1.56 -19.06
CA SER A 141 -0.50 -0.49 -20.06
C SER A 141 -0.35 0.85 -19.34
N LEU A 142 0.92 1.25 -19.12
CA LEU A 142 1.31 2.49 -18.45
C LEU A 142 1.15 3.73 -19.33
#